data_AF-A0A3M2H0E6-F1
#
_entry.id   AF-A0A3M2H0E6-F1
#
_cell.length_a   1.000
_cell.length_b   1.000
_cell.length_c   1.000
_cell.angle_alpha   90.00
_cell.angle_beta   90.00
_cell.angle_gamma   90.00
#
_symmetry.space_group_name_H-M   'P 1'
#
loop_
_entity.id
_entity.type
_entity.pdbx_description
1 polymer ?
#
loop_
_entity_poly.entity_id
_entity_poly.type
_entity_poly.pdbx_seq_one_letter_code
_entity_poly.pdbx_strand_id
1 'polypeptide(L)'
;MRSWVYLIEVRVHHKDKSIQNISAVYVVALPEEQELQRVDMECYASEYLPQNLALSHGKAYAVGVDWELKNPEEYGIKGFREDLELYVFEEGLDFEEGLFRVYRIILDRVDKGEVYVEPVIDVGAPSKEVMYKSLKRALSA
;
A
#
# COMPACT_ATOMS: atom_id res chain seq x y z
N MET A 1 13.80 11.77 -8.75
CA MET A 1 13.37 10.85 -7.69
C MET A 1 12.80 9.62 -8.39
N ARG A 2 13.18 8.41 -8.01
CA ARG A 2 12.54 7.20 -8.55
C ARG A 2 11.33 6.87 -7.70
N SER A 3 10.26 6.36 -8.30
CA SER A 3 9.09 5.89 -7.58
C SER A 3 8.90 4.40 -7.82
N TRP A 4 8.50 3.68 -6.78
CA TRP A 4 8.06 2.30 -6.88
C TRP A 4 6.59 2.20 -6.49
N VAL A 5 5.86 1.32 -7.17
CA VAL A 5 4.42 1.18 -7.00
C VAL A 5 4.10 -0.22 -6.50
N TYR A 6 3.31 -0.29 -5.45
CA TYR A 6 2.78 -1.53 -4.88
C TYR A 6 1.26 -1.54 -5.05
N LEU A 7 0.70 -2.64 -5.54
CA LEU A 7 -0.72 -2.90 -5.38
C LEU A 7 -0.92 -3.55 -4.00
N ILE A 8 -1.59 -2.84 -3.10
CA ILE A 8 -1.93 -3.35 -1.77
C ILE A 8 -3.39 -3.75 -1.80
N GLU A 9 -3.68 -5.03 -1.56
CA GLU A 9 -5.03 -5.57 -1.60
C GLU A 9 -5.33 -6.35 -0.32
N VAL A 10 -6.57 -6.24 0.14
CA VAL A 10 -7.13 -7.12 1.17
C VAL A 10 -8.29 -7.91 0.59
N ARG A 11 -8.39 -9.17 1.02
CA ARG A 11 -9.55 -10.02 0.80
C ARG A 11 -10.40 -10.04 2.06
N VAL A 12 -11.67 -9.71 1.90
CA VAL A 12 -12.68 -9.69 2.95
C VAL A 12 -13.63 -10.86 2.73
N HIS A 13 -13.80 -11.68 3.77
CA HIS A 13 -14.73 -12.79 3.80
C HIS A 13 -15.89 -12.43 4.72
N HIS A 14 -17.09 -12.35 4.16
CA HIS A 14 -18.32 -12.06 4.91
C HIS A 14 -19.00 -13.34 5.41
N LYS A 15 -19.86 -13.21 6.42
CA LYS A 15 -20.63 -14.33 6.98
C LYS A 15 -21.52 -15.06 5.98
N ASP A 16 -22.03 -14.36 4.98
CA ASP A 16 -22.85 -14.92 3.91
C ASP A 16 -22.01 -15.68 2.86
N LYS A 17 -20.70 -15.83 3.11
CA LYS A 17 -19.69 -16.44 2.22
C LYS A 17 -19.40 -15.62 0.97
N SER A 18 -19.87 -14.38 0.88
CA SER A 18 -19.41 -13.46 -0.14
C SER A 18 -17.96 -13.06 0.14
N ILE A 19 -17.20 -12.86 -0.94
CA ILE A 19 -15.81 -12.44 -0.91
C ILE A 19 -15.72 -11.12 -1.66
N GLN A 20 -15.07 -10.14 -1.05
CA GLN A 20 -14.78 -8.85 -1.65
C GLN A 20 -13.27 -8.60 -1.60
N ASN A 21 -12.68 -8.16 -2.70
CA ASN A 21 -11.32 -7.64 -2.71
C ASN A 21 -11.38 -6.11 -2.78
N ILE A 22 -10.57 -5.45 -1.97
CA ILE A 22 -10.43 -3.99 -1.97
C ILE A 22 -8.94 -3.69 -2.03
N SER A 23 -8.56 -2.83 -2.96
CA SER A 23 -7.16 -2.53 -3.23
C SER A 23 -6.88 -1.03 -3.30
N ALA A 24 -5.62 -0.70 -3.13
CA ALA A 24 -5.09 0.64 -3.30
C ALA A 24 -3.70 0.56 -3.94
N VAL A 25 -3.37 1.57 -4.75
CA VAL A 25 -2.06 1.74 -5.34
C VAL A 25 -1.20 2.54 -4.37
N TYR A 26 -0.19 1.92 -3.77
CA TYR A 26 0.75 2.57 -2.85
C TYR A 26 2.03 2.98 -3.59
N VAL A 27 2.28 4.29 -3.65
CA VAL A 27 3.46 4.86 -4.32
C VAL A 27 4.50 5.25 -3.29
N VAL A 28 5.71 4.73 -3.48
CA VAL A 28 6.87 4.94 -2.61
C VAL A 28 7.94 5.69 -3.37
N ALA A 29 8.39 6.81 -2.81
CA ALA A 29 9.54 7.55 -3.31
C ALA A 29 10.85 6.91 -2.83
N LEU A 30 11.82 6.86 -3.74
CA LEU A 30 13.17 6.37 -3.49
C LEU A 30 14.21 7.42 -3.90
N PRO A 31 15.37 7.45 -3.21
CA PRO A 31 16.52 8.22 -3.66
C PRO A 31 16.96 7.78 -5.07
N GLU A 32 17.42 8.71 -5.90
CA GLU A 32 17.80 8.43 -7.30
C GLU A 32 18.99 7.47 -7.44
N GLU A 33 19.88 7.48 -6.44
CA GLU A 33 21.17 6.79 -6.46
C GLU A 33 21.09 5.31 -6.05
N GLN A 34 19.91 4.79 -5.70
CA GLN A 34 19.77 3.42 -5.21
C GLN A 34 19.69 2.41 -6.37
N GLU A 35 20.57 1.41 -6.35
CA GLU A 35 20.57 0.33 -7.34
C GLU A 35 19.34 -0.58 -7.16
N LEU A 36 18.59 -0.77 -8.24
CA LEU A 36 17.52 -1.77 -8.30
C LEU A 36 18.13 -3.14 -8.58
N GLN A 37 17.60 -4.19 -7.97
CA GLN A 37 18.10 -5.54 -8.24
C GLN A 37 17.55 -6.00 -9.59
N ARG A 38 18.45 -6.31 -10.51
CA ARG A 38 18.09 -6.97 -11.76
C ARG A 38 17.59 -8.38 -11.47
N VAL A 39 16.41 -8.71 -11.98
CA VAL A 39 15.81 -10.03 -11.91
C VAL A 39 15.50 -10.47 -13.33
N ASP A 40 15.94 -11.68 -13.69
CA ASP A 40 15.63 -12.28 -14.98
C ASP A 40 14.33 -13.07 -14.84
N MET A 41 13.20 -12.35 -14.86
CA MET A 41 11.88 -12.96 -14.99
C MET A 41 11.42 -12.74 -16.43
N GLU A 42 11.63 -13.76 -17.28
CA GLU A 42 11.47 -13.73 -18.76
C GLU A 42 10.17 -13.09 -19.28
N CYS A 43 9.15 -12.93 -18.44
CA CYS A 43 7.84 -12.42 -18.86
C CYS A 43 7.27 -11.24 -18.04
N TYR A 44 7.91 -10.75 -16.96
CA TYR A 44 7.21 -9.85 -16.00
C TYR A 44 7.95 -8.58 -15.58
N ALA A 45 9.27 -8.60 -15.40
CA ALA A 45 10.06 -7.40 -15.08
C ALA A 45 11.56 -7.69 -15.20
N SER A 46 12.35 -6.73 -15.66
CA SER A 46 13.83 -6.80 -15.68
C SER A 46 14.49 -6.30 -14.38
N GLU A 47 13.72 -5.63 -13.53
CA GLU A 47 14.18 -5.00 -12.29
C GLU A 47 13.10 -5.10 -11.21
N TYR A 48 13.51 -5.32 -9.95
CA TYR A 48 12.65 -5.38 -8.77
C TYR A 48 13.26 -4.53 -7.66
N LEU A 49 12.44 -3.81 -6.90
CA LEU A 49 12.91 -3.10 -5.72
C LEU A 49 13.12 -4.08 -4.55
N PRO A 50 14.36 -4.34 -4.10
CA PRO A 50 14.59 -5.20 -2.97
C PRO A 50 13.86 -4.67 -1.74
N GLN A 51 13.19 -5.56 -1.00
CA GLN A 51 12.39 -5.14 0.14
C GLN A 51 13.22 -4.37 1.18
N ASN A 52 14.45 -4.79 1.44
CA ASN A 52 15.33 -4.09 2.39
C ASN A 52 15.54 -2.64 1.98
N LEU A 53 15.62 -2.35 0.68
CA LEU A 53 15.78 -1.00 0.15
C LEU A 53 14.51 -0.16 0.36
N ALA A 54 13.34 -0.76 0.12
CA ALA A 54 12.06 -0.13 0.42
C ALA A 54 11.93 0.18 1.93
N LEU A 55 12.33 -0.75 2.80
CA LEU A 55 12.26 -0.58 4.25
C LEU A 55 13.24 0.47 4.78
N SER A 56 14.46 0.54 4.25
CA SER A 56 15.49 1.46 4.76
C SER A 56 15.44 2.86 4.15
N HIS A 57 14.99 2.98 2.90
CA HIS A 57 15.04 4.25 2.16
C HIS A 57 13.70 4.70 1.57
N GLY A 58 12.71 3.80 1.49
CA GLY A 58 11.41 4.12 0.94
C GLY A 58 10.68 5.15 1.80
N LYS A 59 10.17 6.18 1.14
CA LYS A 59 9.28 7.18 1.74
C LYS A 59 7.89 7.09 1.11
N ALA A 60 6.86 7.05 1.95
CA ALA A 60 5.49 7.08 1.48
C ALA A 60 5.27 8.37 0.69
N TYR A 61 4.84 8.26 -0.56
CA TYR A 61 4.61 9.44 -1.41
C TYR A 61 3.13 9.66 -1.64
N ALA A 62 2.43 8.64 -2.16
CA ALA A 62 1.02 8.79 -2.48
C ALA A 62 0.26 7.47 -2.42
N VAL A 63 -1.07 7.56 -2.44
CA VAL A 63 -2.00 6.45 -2.56
C VAL A 63 -3.08 6.77 -3.60
N GLY A 64 -3.34 5.80 -4.47
CA GLY A 64 -4.45 5.83 -5.44
C GLY A 64 -5.53 4.83 -5.04
N VAL A 65 -6.79 5.28 -5.09
CA VAL A 65 -7.98 4.46 -4.81
C VAL A 65 -9.10 4.86 -5.75
N ASP A 66 -10.02 3.93 -6.04
CA ASP A 66 -11.15 4.16 -6.95
C ASP A 66 -12.35 4.86 -6.25
N TRP A 67 -12.13 5.47 -5.08
CA TRP A 67 -13.16 6.15 -4.31
C TRP A 67 -12.64 7.42 -3.65
N GLU A 68 -13.56 8.29 -3.26
CA GLU A 68 -13.22 9.52 -2.54
C GLU A 68 -12.93 9.23 -1.06
N LEU A 69 -11.81 9.76 -0.55
CA LEU A 69 -11.47 9.66 0.87
C LEU A 69 -12.22 10.72 1.67
N LYS A 70 -12.96 10.29 2.68
CA LYS A 70 -13.52 11.20 3.69
C LYS A 70 -12.45 11.49 4.74
N ASN A 71 -12.23 12.76 5.07
CA ASN A 71 -11.21 13.23 6.03
C ASN A 71 -9.79 12.70 5.71
N PRO A 72 -9.23 13.00 4.53
CA PRO A 72 -7.92 12.49 4.10
C PRO A 72 -6.78 12.77 5.12
N GLU A 73 -6.88 13.84 5.90
CA GLU A 73 -5.94 14.23 6.95
C GLU A 73 -5.79 13.18 8.06
N GLU A 74 -6.80 12.33 8.33
CA GLU A 74 -6.73 11.26 9.34
C GLU A 74 -5.74 10.14 8.95
N TYR A 75 -5.42 10.08 7.66
CA TYR A 75 -4.41 9.19 7.07
C TYR A 75 -3.08 9.94 6.85
N GLY A 76 -3.00 11.21 7.28
CA GLY A 76 -1.96 12.19 6.97
C GLY A 76 -1.70 12.30 5.47
N ILE A 77 -2.77 12.48 4.72
CA ILE A 77 -2.73 12.98 3.36
C ILE A 77 -2.71 14.51 3.42
N LYS A 78 -1.72 15.11 2.74
CA LYS A 78 -1.54 16.55 2.61
C LYS A 78 -2.47 17.17 1.56
N GLY A 79 -2.85 16.41 0.53
CA GLY A 79 -3.75 16.89 -0.51
C GLY A 79 -3.95 15.87 -1.63
N PHE A 80 -4.85 16.21 -2.56
CA PHE A 80 -5.15 15.39 -3.73
C PHE A 80 -4.56 16.03 -4.99
N ARG A 81 -3.91 15.23 -5.83
CA ARG A 81 -3.41 15.63 -7.14
C ARG A 81 -4.35 15.10 -8.22
N GLU A 82 -5.22 15.99 -8.71
CA GLU A 82 -6.21 15.68 -9.74
C GLU A 82 -5.58 15.17 -11.04
N ASP A 83 -4.39 15.67 -11.40
CA ASP A 83 -3.72 15.32 -12.66
C ASP A 83 -3.18 13.88 -12.69
N LEU A 84 -2.99 13.28 -11.51
CA LEU A 84 -2.52 11.89 -11.35
C LEU A 84 -3.57 11.00 -10.68
N GLU A 85 -4.69 11.56 -10.23
CA GLU A 85 -5.71 10.89 -9.41
C GLU A 85 -5.12 10.23 -8.14
N LEU A 86 -4.20 10.93 -7.47
CA LEU A 86 -3.48 10.43 -6.29
C LEU A 86 -3.65 11.32 -5.05
N TYR A 87 -3.87 10.69 -3.90
CA TYR A 87 -3.77 11.34 -2.60
C TYR A 87 -2.32 11.33 -2.13
N VAL A 88 -1.76 12.50 -1.86
CA VAL A 88 -0.34 12.69 -1.49
C VAL A 88 -0.18 12.69 0.01
N PHE A 89 0.70 11.86 0.54
CA PHE A 89 1.02 11.81 1.97
C PHE A 89 1.77 13.06 2.46
N GLU A 90 1.71 13.33 3.75
CA GLU A 90 2.68 14.21 4.42
C GLU A 90 4.11 13.71 4.25
N GLU A 91 5.07 14.63 4.16
CA GLU A 91 6.47 14.29 3.98
C GLU A 91 7.06 13.61 5.24
N GLY A 92 8.05 12.74 5.02
CA GLY A 92 8.82 12.11 6.10
C GLY A 92 8.31 10.75 6.56
N LEU A 93 7.09 10.35 6.16
CA LEU A 93 6.56 9.02 6.42
C LEU A 93 7.44 7.94 5.77
N ASP A 94 7.89 7.00 6.58
CA ASP A 94 8.62 5.84 6.08
C ASP A 94 7.68 4.83 5.39
N PHE A 95 8.30 3.83 4.77
CA PHE A 95 7.58 2.79 4.04
C PHE A 95 6.51 2.07 4.88
N GLU A 96 6.85 1.64 6.11
CA GLU A 96 5.95 0.83 6.95
C GLU A 96 4.79 1.69 7.48
N GLU A 97 5.05 2.94 7.85
CA GLU A 97 4.01 3.88 8.29
C GLU A 97 3.04 4.23 7.16
N GLY A 98 3.56 4.44 5.94
CA GLY A 98 2.71 4.62 4.77
C GLY A 98 1.87 3.39 4.46
N LEU A 99 2.45 2.19 4.51
CA LEU A 99 1.72 0.94 4.29
C LEU A 99 0.61 0.73 5.33
N PHE A 100 0.89 1.03 6.60
CA PHE A 100 -0.11 1.02 7.67
C PHE A 100 -1.29 1.96 7.36
N ARG A 101 -1.02 3.18 6.89
CA ARG A 101 -2.05 4.17 6.50
C ARG A 101 -2.85 3.71 5.28
N VAL A 102 -2.19 3.11 4.29
CA VAL A 102 -2.87 2.50 3.13
C VAL A 102 -3.84 1.40 3.60
N TYR A 103 -3.43 0.53 4.53
CA TYR A 103 -4.35 -0.45 5.09
C TYR A 103 -5.51 0.20 5.85
N ARG A 104 -5.28 1.28 6.61
CA ARG A 104 -6.40 2.01 7.24
C ARG A 104 -7.38 2.55 6.19
N ILE A 105 -6.88 3.14 5.11
CA ILE A 105 -7.71 3.63 3.99
C ILE A 105 -8.56 2.51 3.39
N ILE A 106 -7.95 1.35 3.12
CA ILE A 106 -8.65 0.19 2.58
C ILE A 106 -9.71 -0.33 3.56
N LEU A 107 -9.34 -0.45 4.85
CA LEU A 107 -10.23 -0.97 5.89
C LEU A 107 -11.41 -0.04 6.17
N ASP A 108 -11.28 1.25 5.94
CA ASP A 108 -12.39 2.20 6.09
C ASP A 108 -13.52 1.96 5.09
N ARG A 109 -13.21 1.25 3.99
CA ARG A 109 -14.21 0.79 3.00
C ARG A 109 -14.86 -0.54 3.36
N VAL A 110 -14.30 -1.27 4.31
CA VAL A 110 -14.84 -2.57 4.75
C VAL A 110 -16.05 -2.34 5.64
N ASP A 111 -17.16 -3.02 5.33
CA ASP A 111 -18.36 -2.94 6.14
C ASP A 111 -18.09 -3.41 7.58
N LYS A 112 -18.50 -2.59 8.54
CA LYS A 112 -18.36 -2.86 9.98
C LYS A 112 -19.31 -3.98 10.38
N GLY A 113 -18.86 -5.22 10.23
CA GLY A 113 -19.56 -6.44 10.62
C GLY A 113 -18.57 -7.54 11.04
N GLU A 114 -19.08 -8.73 11.34
CA GLU A 114 -18.20 -9.89 11.53
C GLU A 114 -17.65 -10.33 10.17
N VAL A 115 -16.40 -9.93 9.91
CA VAL A 115 -15.65 -10.22 8.70
C VAL A 115 -14.28 -10.80 9.07
N TYR A 116 -13.75 -11.64 8.19
CA TYR A 116 -12.35 -12.04 8.24
C TYR A 116 -11.60 -11.33 7.10
N VAL A 117 -10.49 -10.66 7.42
CA VAL A 117 -9.71 -9.86 6.48
C VAL A 117 -8.29 -10.39 6.43
N GLU A 118 -7.77 -10.61 5.23
CA GLU A 118 -6.38 -11.05 5.01
C GLU A 118 -5.74 -10.27 3.85
N PRO A 119 -4.40 -10.05 3.88
CA PRO A 119 -3.72 -9.40 2.76
C PRO A 119 -3.60 -10.38 1.59
N VAL A 120 -3.80 -9.89 0.38
CA VAL A 120 -3.50 -10.67 -0.83
C VAL A 120 -2.00 -10.56 -1.13
N ILE A 121 -1.35 -11.71 -1.25
CA ILE A 121 0.10 -11.81 -1.47
C ILE A 121 0.32 -12.17 -2.93
N ASP A 122 0.93 -11.26 -3.68
CA ASP A 122 1.24 -11.44 -5.09
C ASP A 122 2.69 -11.04 -5.41
N VAL A 123 3.16 -11.36 -6.62
CA VAL A 123 4.45 -10.94 -7.15
C VAL A 123 4.49 -9.41 -7.20
N GLY A 124 5.53 -8.83 -6.61
CA GLY A 124 5.65 -7.37 -6.53
C GLY A 124 5.16 -6.75 -5.22
N ALA A 125 4.38 -7.48 -4.42
CA ALA A 125 3.92 -7.01 -3.12
C ALA A 125 5.06 -6.98 -2.08
N PRO A 126 4.94 -6.19 -1.00
CA PRO A 126 5.86 -6.29 0.13
C PRO A 126 5.85 -7.72 0.72
N SER A 127 6.87 -8.11 1.49
CA SER A 127 6.85 -9.46 2.05
C SER A 127 5.66 -9.69 2.96
N LYS A 128 5.26 -10.96 3.01
CA LYS A 128 4.19 -11.48 3.86
C LYS A 128 4.26 -10.92 5.28
N GLU A 129 5.43 -11.01 5.92
CA GLU A 129 5.62 -10.55 7.30
C GLU A 129 5.27 -9.06 7.48
N VAL A 130 5.77 -8.20 6.59
CA VAL A 130 5.52 -6.75 6.65
C VAL A 130 4.05 -6.42 6.39
N MET A 131 3.43 -7.10 5.43
CA MET A 131 2.01 -6.93 5.15
C MET A 131 1.12 -7.34 6.32
N TYR A 132 1.34 -8.53 6.90
CA TYR A 132 0.57 -8.99 8.06
C TYR A 132 0.77 -8.10 9.28
N LYS A 133 2.02 -7.68 9.56
CA LYS A 133 2.33 -6.76 10.66
C LYS A 133 1.56 -5.45 10.50
N SER A 134 1.59 -4.86 9.31
CA SER A 134 0.94 -3.58 9.02
C SER A 134 -0.58 -3.68 9.04
N LEU A 135 -1.16 -4.74 8.45
CA LEU A 135 -2.60 -4.99 8.49
C LEU A 135 -3.09 -5.23 9.92
N LYS A 136 -2.38 -6.04 10.70
CA LYS A 136 -2.73 -6.29 12.11
C LYS A 136 -2.71 -5.00 12.93
N ARG A 137 -1.73 -4.13 12.70
CA ARG A 137 -1.67 -2.81 13.31
C ARG A 137 -2.88 -1.96 12.91
N ALA A 138 -3.26 -1.95 11.63
CA ALA A 138 -4.42 -1.20 11.13
C ALA A 138 -5.75 -1.69 11.71
N LEU A 139 -5.93 -3.00 11.88
CA LEU A 139 -7.13 -3.60 12.49
C LEU A 139 -7.25 -3.32 14.01
N SER A 140 -6.16 -2.92 14.67
CA SER A 140 -6.11 -2.69 16.11
C SER A 140 -6.12 -1.20 16.50
N ALA A 141 -6.12 -0.30 15.51
CA ALA A 141 -6.10 1.15 15.68
C ALA A 141 -7.53 1.72 15.70
#